data_AF-A0A9P7KH51-F1
#
_entry.id   AF-A0A9P7KH51-F1
#
_cell.length_a   1.000
_cell.length_b   1.000
_cell.length_c   1.000
_cell.angle_alpha   90.00
_cell.angle_beta   90.00
_cell.angle_gamma   90.00
#
_symmetry.space_group_name_H-M   'P 1'
#
loop_
_entity.id
_entity.type
_entity.pdbx_description
1 polymer ?
#
loop_
_entity_poly.entity_id
_entity_poly.type
_entity_poly.pdbx_seq_one_letter_code
_entity_poly.pdbx_strand_id
1 'polypeptide(L)'
;MVVGSPSGIARAGSPLGCTDRTERVTTAGYAFISADYQLLPPATGNDIVKDVQDLLEFMISRDFKIGSTFRVDPNAIAVAGSSAGGLCAYLAAIHCKNPAPKAVVSLYGMGADYLTPHYLTPKTKPFFRGREILDPSDFTPYLHPNHLPKPASASTPDRSLSPFTSLEHTADSALAYHPQTYTIPGYPANPRMLLTRLYLQLGVFIDYYTGVHEDGGISCILREALPSTSTSPTTLTEQEAADAEKDVVLRLLVPLALHPLFPQLSVTSAWPPTFFMHGTHDTAVPVEESRALARRLRRRGVTVELHELEGAEHSFDYEEGAEQAFVDLFTEVQAFLDRNIGKAS
;
A
#
# COMPACT_ATOMS: atom_id res chain seq x y z
N MET A 1 2.53 17.80 2.37
CA MET A 1 1.94 16.47 2.17
C MET A 1 3.03 15.51 1.71
N VAL A 2 3.26 14.45 2.47
CA VAL A 2 4.17 13.36 2.06
C VAL A 2 3.36 12.30 1.36
N VAL A 3 3.65 12.01 0.09
CA VAL A 3 2.97 10.96 -0.67
C VAL A 3 3.92 9.78 -0.89
N GLY A 4 3.50 8.59 -0.46
CA GLY A 4 4.14 7.35 -0.87
C GLY A 4 3.73 7.01 -2.31
N SER A 5 4.71 6.82 -3.20
CA SER A 5 4.45 6.33 -4.56
C SER A 5 3.84 4.92 -4.51
N PRO A 6 2.89 4.54 -5.37
CA PRO A 6 2.38 3.18 -5.42
C PRO A 6 3.48 2.21 -5.86
N SER A 7 3.88 1.29 -4.98
CA SER A 7 4.45 -0.04 -5.31
C SER A 7 5.61 -0.09 -6.29
N GLY A 8 6.47 0.94 -6.37
CA GLY A 8 7.50 0.95 -7.42
C GLY A 8 6.89 0.86 -8.83
N ILE A 9 5.66 1.31 -9.02
CA ILE A 9 5.19 1.66 -10.34
C ILE A 9 5.90 2.97 -10.62
N ALA A 10 6.90 2.88 -11.47
CA ALA A 10 7.67 3.96 -12.04
C ALA A 10 6.99 5.34 -11.98
N ARG A 11 7.81 6.40 -11.89
CA ARG A 11 7.43 7.71 -12.42
C ARG A 11 7.06 7.57 -13.89
N ALA A 12 5.79 7.30 -14.15
CA ALA A 12 5.15 7.69 -15.38
C ALA A 12 5.11 9.22 -15.34
N GLY A 13 6.08 9.84 -16.00
CA GLY A 13 5.75 10.99 -16.84
C GLY A 13 4.67 10.54 -17.83
N SER A 14 3.43 10.48 -17.35
CA SER A 14 2.25 10.50 -18.20
C SER A 14 1.93 11.99 -18.40
N PRO A 15 1.83 12.48 -19.64
CA PRO A 15 1.54 13.89 -19.93
C PRO A 15 0.20 14.41 -19.37
N LEU A 16 -0.63 13.59 -18.70
CA LEU A 16 -2.03 13.92 -18.41
C LEU A 16 -2.58 13.48 -17.03
N GLY A 17 -1.77 13.03 -16.05
CA GLY A 17 -2.35 12.59 -14.75
C GLY A 17 -1.56 12.84 -13.46
N CYS A 18 -0.24 13.02 -13.53
CA CYS A 18 0.59 13.31 -12.34
C CYS A 18 0.83 14.82 -12.13
N THR A 19 0.75 15.58 -13.22
CA THR A 19 0.91 17.04 -13.22
C THR A 19 -0.21 17.73 -12.43
N ASP A 20 -1.46 17.32 -12.63
CA ASP A 20 -2.62 18.00 -12.04
C ASP A 20 -2.70 17.84 -10.51
N ARG A 21 -2.41 16.65 -9.97
CA ARG A 21 -2.41 16.44 -8.50
C ARG A 21 -1.36 17.29 -7.78
N THR A 22 -0.16 17.33 -8.34
CA THR A 22 0.94 18.13 -7.77
C THR A 22 0.61 19.61 -7.88
N GLU A 23 0.10 20.04 -9.04
CA GLU A 23 -0.34 21.41 -9.29
C GLU A 23 -1.47 21.83 -8.34
N ARG A 24 -2.51 21.00 -8.15
CA ARG A 24 -3.61 21.26 -7.23
C ARG A 24 -3.14 21.45 -5.79
N VAL A 25 -2.29 20.55 -5.29
CA VAL A 25 -1.77 20.61 -3.92
C VAL A 25 -0.88 21.84 -3.72
N THR A 26 0.02 22.11 -4.67
CA THR A 26 0.90 23.28 -4.61
C THR A 26 0.15 24.60 -4.76
N THR A 27 -0.85 24.68 -5.65
CA THR A 27 -1.75 25.82 -5.83
C THR A 27 -2.61 26.07 -4.59
N ALA A 28 -2.98 25.01 -3.86
CA ALA A 28 -3.65 25.10 -2.57
C ALA A 28 -2.75 25.57 -1.43
N GLY A 29 -1.46 25.84 -1.69
CA GLY A 29 -0.52 26.40 -0.71
C GLY A 29 0.25 25.36 0.10
N TYR A 30 0.27 24.10 -0.33
CA TYR A 30 0.98 23.02 0.36
C TYR A 30 2.29 22.66 -0.35
N ALA A 31 3.34 22.41 0.44
CA ALA A 31 4.50 21.70 -0.07
C ALA A 31 4.14 20.22 -0.35
N PHE A 32 4.36 19.76 -1.58
CA PHE A 32 4.21 18.36 -1.97
C PHE A 32 5.57 17.68 -1.99
N ILE A 33 5.73 16.60 -1.20
CA ILE A 33 6.98 15.85 -1.09
C ILE A 33 6.68 14.39 -1.42
N SER A 34 7.30 13.89 -2.49
CA SER A 34 7.19 12.49 -2.91
C SER A 34 8.38 11.71 -2.37
N ALA A 35 8.12 10.55 -1.78
CA ALA A 35 9.13 9.67 -1.23
C ALA A 35 9.48 8.55 -2.21
N ASP A 36 10.78 8.38 -2.48
CA ASP A 36 11.30 7.14 -3.07
C ASP A 36 11.78 6.27 -1.90
N TYR A 37 11.01 5.24 -1.57
CA TYR A 37 11.30 4.27 -0.50
C TYR A 37 11.71 2.93 -1.10
N GLN A 38 12.45 2.13 -0.35
CA GLN A 38 12.96 0.85 -0.81
C GLN A 38 11.84 -0.14 -1.16
N LEU A 39 12.03 -0.85 -2.27
CA LEU A 39 11.05 -1.77 -2.83
C LEU A 39 11.38 -3.22 -2.49
N LEU A 40 10.32 -4.01 -2.32
CA LEU A 40 10.42 -5.45 -2.07
C LEU A 40 10.73 -6.19 -3.37
N PRO A 41 11.55 -7.26 -3.34
CA PRO A 41 12.70 -7.52 -2.46
C PRO A 41 13.97 -6.81 -2.98
N PRO A 42 15.05 -6.70 -2.19
CA PRO A 42 15.31 -7.37 -0.91
C PRO A 42 14.75 -6.65 0.33
N ALA A 43 14.21 -5.44 0.16
CA ALA A 43 13.65 -4.69 1.28
C ALA A 43 12.37 -5.33 1.83
N THR A 44 12.09 -5.03 3.10
CA THR A 44 10.90 -5.47 3.82
C THR A 44 10.07 -4.27 4.30
N GLY A 45 8.90 -4.52 4.86
CA GLY A 45 8.10 -3.50 5.54
C GLY A 45 8.85 -2.76 6.65
N ASN A 46 9.81 -3.43 7.33
CA ASN A 46 10.65 -2.75 8.32
C ASN A 46 11.57 -1.72 7.68
N ASP A 47 12.07 -1.97 6.47
CA ASP A 47 12.94 -1.02 5.77
C ASP A 47 12.13 0.16 5.23
N ILE A 48 10.90 -0.11 4.73
CA ILE A 48 9.94 0.95 4.38
C ILE A 48 9.62 1.85 5.59
N VAL A 49 9.43 1.27 6.78
CA VAL A 49 9.23 2.05 8.02
C VAL A 49 10.41 2.97 8.29
N LYS A 50 11.66 2.46 8.17
CA LYS A 50 12.86 3.28 8.36
C LYS A 50 12.92 4.41 7.34
N ASP A 51 12.68 4.14 6.06
CA ASP A 51 12.70 5.16 5.00
C ASP A 51 11.66 6.27 5.25
N VAL A 52 10.46 5.90 5.73
CA VAL A 52 9.40 6.85 6.08
C VAL A 52 9.80 7.72 7.29
N GLN A 53 10.46 7.13 8.29
CA GLN A 53 10.98 7.86 9.45
C GLN A 53 12.14 8.81 9.06
N ASP A 54 13.10 8.30 8.30
CA ASP A 54 14.27 9.03 7.80
C ASP A 54 13.84 10.21 6.91
N LEU A 55 12.84 10.02 6.05
CA LEU A 55 12.29 11.11 5.24
C LEU A 55 11.69 12.21 6.12
N LEU A 56 10.91 11.83 7.14
CA LEU A 56 10.29 12.83 8.01
C LEU A 56 11.34 13.61 8.80
N GLU A 57 12.36 12.93 9.33
CA GLU A 57 13.49 13.57 9.99
C GLU A 57 14.24 14.50 9.03
N PHE A 58 14.55 14.02 7.83
CA PHE A 58 15.20 14.80 6.78
C PHE A 58 14.43 16.08 6.45
N MET A 59 13.09 16.00 6.39
CA MET A 59 12.20 17.13 6.08
C MET A 59 12.18 18.21 7.15
N ILE A 60 12.20 17.86 8.43
CA ILE A 60 12.08 18.84 9.52
C ILE A 60 13.43 19.43 9.93
N SER A 61 14.53 18.77 9.56
CA SER A 61 15.89 19.12 9.98
C SER A 61 16.53 20.25 9.15
N ARG A 62 15.91 20.71 8.06
CA ARG A 62 16.56 21.60 7.10
C ARG A 62 15.59 22.56 6.41
N ASP A 63 16.20 23.58 5.81
CA ASP A 63 15.52 24.46 4.87
C ASP A 63 15.66 23.91 3.45
N PHE A 64 14.63 24.10 2.64
CA PHE A 64 14.56 23.72 1.24
C PHE A 64 14.57 24.96 0.35
N LYS A 65 15.11 24.83 -0.87
CA LYS A 65 15.15 25.93 -1.83
C LYS A 65 14.60 25.48 -3.19
N ILE A 66 13.38 25.91 -3.49
CA ILE A 66 12.72 25.72 -4.79
C ILE A 66 12.11 27.07 -5.18
N GLY A 67 12.83 27.86 -5.97
CA GLY A 67 12.50 29.27 -6.21
C GLY A 67 12.79 30.14 -4.97
N SER A 68 12.03 29.96 -3.89
CA SER A 68 12.23 30.56 -2.57
C SER A 68 12.75 29.53 -1.55
N THR A 69 13.32 30.02 -0.46
CA THR A 69 13.67 29.19 0.70
C THR A 69 12.43 28.97 1.56
N PHE A 70 12.14 27.72 1.92
CA PHE A 70 11.05 27.39 2.84
C PHE A 70 11.49 26.32 3.84
N ARG A 71 10.78 26.24 4.96
CA ARG A 71 10.96 25.20 5.97
C ARG A 71 9.64 24.47 6.19
N VAL A 72 9.70 23.16 6.32
CA VAL A 72 8.51 22.35 6.65
C VAL A 72 8.14 22.61 8.10
N ASP A 73 6.90 23.01 8.36
CA ASP A 73 6.37 23.10 9.71
C ASP A 73 6.08 21.69 10.25
N PRO A 74 6.79 21.24 11.31
CA PRO A 74 6.57 19.92 11.90
C PRO A 74 5.16 19.73 12.48
N ASN A 75 4.41 20.80 12.73
CA ASN A 75 3.05 20.73 13.24
C ASN A 75 1.98 20.67 12.14
N ALA A 76 2.36 20.84 10.87
CA ALA A 76 1.45 20.92 9.72
C ALA A 76 1.75 19.84 8.67
N ILE A 77 1.96 18.59 9.12
CA ILE A 77 2.32 17.48 8.24
C ILE A 77 1.12 16.53 8.05
N ALA A 78 0.71 16.36 6.79
CA ALA A 78 -0.19 15.29 6.36
C ALA A 78 0.59 14.25 5.55
N VAL A 79 0.21 12.98 5.73
CA VAL A 79 0.71 11.85 4.93
C VAL A 79 -0.41 11.34 4.04
N ALA A 80 -0.07 10.93 2.83
CA ALA A 80 -1.03 10.44 1.87
C ALA A 80 -0.43 9.35 1.00
N GLY A 81 -1.29 8.58 0.33
CA GLY A 81 -0.82 7.58 -0.61
C GLY A 81 -1.94 6.86 -1.31
N SER A 82 -1.63 6.38 -2.52
CA SER A 82 -2.52 5.58 -3.35
C SER A 82 -2.08 4.12 -3.38
N SER A 83 -3.02 3.18 -3.36
CA SER A 83 -2.72 1.73 -3.44
C SER A 83 -1.68 1.32 -2.37
N ALA A 84 -0.52 0.77 -2.76
CA ALA A 84 0.61 0.49 -1.86
C ALA A 84 1.17 1.72 -1.12
N GLY A 85 1.05 2.92 -1.67
CA GLY A 85 1.37 4.16 -0.97
C GLY A 85 0.45 4.40 0.24
N GLY A 86 -0.78 3.87 0.21
CA GLY A 86 -1.69 3.90 1.36
C GLY A 86 -1.10 3.19 2.58
N LEU A 87 -0.49 2.02 2.37
CA LEU A 87 0.26 1.31 3.41
C LEU A 87 1.39 2.17 3.97
N CYS A 88 2.15 2.87 3.14
CA CYS A 88 3.21 3.78 3.59
C CYS A 88 2.64 4.92 4.47
N ALA A 89 1.50 5.49 4.10
CA ALA A 89 0.82 6.51 4.90
C ALA A 89 0.33 5.96 6.25
N TYR A 90 -0.16 4.73 6.29
CA TYR A 90 -0.53 4.04 7.53
C TYR A 90 0.69 3.78 8.42
N LEU A 91 1.79 3.30 7.83
CA LEU A 91 3.05 3.10 8.54
C LEU A 91 3.58 4.42 9.11
N ALA A 92 3.49 5.53 8.38
CA ALA A 92 3.84 6.84 8.91
C ALA A 92 2.96 7.22 10.12
N ALA A 93 1.65 6.99 10.07
CA ALA A 93 0.76 7.24 11.21
C ALA A 93 1.10 6.38 12.45
N ILE A 94 1.56 5.15 12.22
CA ILE A 94 1.94 4.20 13.29
C ILE A 94 3.30 4.59 13.89
N HIS A 95 4.30 4.87 13.05
CA HIS A 95 5.71 4.89 13.44
C HIS A 95 6.33 6.29 13.59
N CYS A 96 5.76 7.31 12.93
CA CYS A 96 6.23 8.68 13.08
C CYS A 96 5.49 9.37 14.23
N LYS A 97 6.20 9.64 15.33
CA LYS A 97 5.64 10.28 16.53
C LYS A 97 6.16 11.69 16.79
N ASN A 98 7.34 12.02 16.28
CA ASN A 98 8.01 13.30 16.52
C ASN A 98 8.62 13.87 15.22
N PRO A 99 7.86 14.65 14.44
CA PRO A 99 6.44 14.96 14.64
C PRO A 99 5.55 13.78 14.23
N ALA A 100 4.35 13.73 14.81
CA ALA A 100 3.29 12.87 14.32
C ALA A 100 2.54 13.56 13.18
N PRO A 101 2.20 12.86 12.08
CA PRO A 101 1.29 13.37 11.08
C PRO A 101 -0.04 13.82 11.72
N LYS A 102 -0.64 14.89 11.20
CA LYS A 102 -1.93 15.41 11.67
C LYS A 102 -3.11 14.96 10.82
N ALA A 103 -2.85 14.39 9.66
CA ALA A 103 -3.87 13.85 8.77
C ALA A 103 -3.30 12.71 7.92
N VAL A 104 -4.16 11.74 7.61
CA VAL A 104 -3.91 10.66 6.65
C VAL A 104 -4.91 10.77 5.50
N VAL A 105 -4.43 10.77 4.25
CA VAL A 105 -5.30 10.68 3.06
C VAL A 105 -4.98 9.41 2.29
N SER A 106 -5.93 8.49 2.20
CA SER A 106 -5.74 7.19 1.56
C SER A 106 -6.64 7.04 0.34
N LEU A 107 -5.99 6.85 -0.81
CA LEU A 107 -6.65 6.62 -2.09
C LEU A 107 -6.56 5.13 -2.40
N TYR A 108 -7.67 4.40 -2.27
CA TYR A 108 -7.79 2.96 -2.53
C TYR A 108 -6.60 2.17 -1.96
N GLY A 109 -6.25 2.49 -0.70
CA GLY A 109 -5.04 2.02 -0.04
C GLY A 109 -5.13 0.55 0.36
N MET A 110 -4.02 -0.17 0.20
CA MET A 110 -3.87 -1.55 0.66
C MET A 110 -3.25 -1.64 2.06
N GLY A 111 -3.23 -2.84 2.61
CA GLY A 111 -2.50 -3.20 3.82
C GLY A 111 -3.26 -2.89 5.11
N ALA A 112 -4.58 -2.86 5.04
CA ALA A 112 -5.48 -2.60 6.16
C ALA A 112 -6.25 -3.82 6.65
N ASP A 113 -6.35 -4.91 5.85
CA ASP A 113 -6.96 -6.18 6.28
C ASP A 113 -6.26 -7.40 5.67
N TYR A 114 -5.15 -7.80 6.29
CA TYR A 114 -4.30 -8.90 5.79
C TYR A 114 -4.89 -10.31 5.94
N LEU A 115 -5.83 -10.54 6.87
CA LEU A 115 -6.43 -11.87 7.07
C LEU A 115 -7.65 -12.05 6.15
N THR A 116 -7.39 -12.04 4.85
CA THR A 116 -8.42 -12.16 3.81
C THR A 116 -7.97 -13.09 2.67
N PRO A 117 -8.93 -13.69 1.93
CA PRO A 117 -8.61 -14.47 0.73
C PRO A 117 -7.85 -13.67 -0.33
N HIS A 118 -7.94 -12.33 -0.32
CA HIS A 118 -7.23 -11.47 -1.27
C HIS A 118 -5.70 -11.64 -1.12
N TYR A 119 -5.17 -11.59 0.10
CA TYR A 119 -3.73 -11.76 0.36
C TYR A 119 -3.27 -13.21 0.46
N LEU A 120 -4.15 -14.11 0.92
CA LEU A 120 -3.73 -15.43 1.39
C LEU A 120 -4.09 -16.58 0.42
N THR A 121 -5.17 -16.46 -0.36
CA THR A 121 -5.61 -17.55 -1.25
C THR A 121 -4.88 -17.47 -2.59
N PRO A 122 -4.23 -18.55 -3.07
CA PRO A 122 -3.64 -18.56 -4.41
C PRO A 122 -4.69 -18.32 -5.51
N LYS A 123 -4.33 -17.52 -6.51
CA LYS A 123 -5.20 -17.13 -7.62
C LYS A 123 -4.82 -17.92 -8.87
N THR A 124 -5.82 -18.55 -9.49
CA THR A 124 -5.67 -19.37 -10.71
C THR A 124 -6.41 -18.78 -11.92
N LYS A 125 -7.06 -17.63 -11.74
CA LYS A 125 -7.80 -16.88 -12.75
C LYS A 125 -7.51 -15.38 -12.60
N PRO A 126 -7.67 -14.58 -13.66
CA PRO A 126 -7.55 -13.12 -13.58
C PRO A 126 -8.29 -12.53 -12.38
N PHE A 127 -7.60 -11.71 -11.60
CA PHE A 127 -8.14 -11.14 -10.35
C PHE A 127 -7.78 -9.67 -10.15
N PHE A 128 -6.66 -9.20 -10.70
CA PHE A 128 -6.14 -7.86 -10.48
C PHE A 128 -6.45 -7.02 -11.72
N ARG A 129 -7.54 -6.24 -11.74
CA ARG A 129 -7.99 -5.43 -12.91
C ARG A 129 -8.17 -6.25 -14.19
N GLY A 130 -8.68 -7.48 -14.07
CA GLY A 130 -8.86 -8.41 -15.19
C GLY A 130 -7.57 -8.89 -15.85
N ARG A 131 -6.41 -8.63 -15.23
CA ARG A 131 -5.08 -8.96 -15.78
C ARG A 131 -4.78 -10.45 -15.64
N GLU A 132 -3.99 -10.96 -16.57
CA GLU A 132 -3.58 -12.37 -16.67
C GLU A 132 -2.83 -12.88 -15.43
N ILE A 133 -2.84 -14.21 -15.27
CA ILE A 133 -2.03 -14.94 -14.30
C ILE A 133 -0.58 -14.99 -14.81
N LEU A 134 0.36 -14.63 -13.95
CA LEU A 134 1.80 -14.63 -14.20
C LEU A 134 2.38 -16.03 -14.04
N ASP A 135 3.36 -16.40 -14.87
CA ASP A 135 4.15 -17.62 -14.65
C ASP A 135 5.27 -17.33 -13.64
N PRO A 136 5.30 -17.98 -12.45
CA PRO A 136 6.35 -17.75 -11.47
C PRO A 136 7.76 -18.07 -11.98
N SER A 137 7.92 -18.90 -13.03
CA SER A 137 9.25 -19.18 -13.59
C SER A 137 9.93 -17.94 -14.18
N ASP A 138 9.15 -16.95 -14.62
CA ASP A 138 9.66 -15.69 -15.18
C ASP A 138 10.22 -14.75 -14.10
N PHE A 139 10.01 -15.07 -12.82
CA PHE A 139 10.36 -14.23 -11.67
C PHE A 139 11.30 -14.92 -10.69
N THR A 140 11.97 -16.00 -11.11
CA THR A 140 12.88 -16.78 -10.24
C THR A 140 13.92 -15.95 -9.47
N PRO A 141 14.50 -14.85 -9.99
CA PRO A 141 15.44 -14.02 -9.21
C PRO A 141 14.79 -13.29 -8.02
N TYR A 142 13.46 -13.13 -8.05
CA TYR A 142 12.67 -12.40 -7.06
C TYR A 142 11.83 -13.32 -6.17
N LEU A 143 12.02 -14.64 -6.27
CA LEU A 143 11.28 -15.63 -5.49
C LEU A 143 12.18 -16.31 -4.48
N HIS A 144 11.71 -16.42 -3.24
CA HIS A 144 12.37 -17.24 -2.23
C HIS A 144 12.39 -18.71 -2.67
N PRO A 145 13.42 -19.53 -2.35
CA PRO A 145 13.48 -20.94 -2.73
C PRO A 145 12.26 -21.77 -2.28
N ASN A 146 11.65 -21.41 -1.14
CA ASN A 146 10.43 -22.05 -0.64
C ASN A 146 9.19 -21.74 -1.48
N HIS A 147 9.24 -20.71 -2.33
CA HIS A 147 8.16 -20.26 -3.21
C HIS A 147 8.41 -20.57 -4.69
N LEU A 148 9.55 -21.20 -5.01
CA LEU A 148 9.83 -21.63 -6.38
C LEU A 148 8.88 -22.77 -6.80
N PRO A 149 8.50 -22.84 -8.08
CA PRO A 149 7.82 -24.00 -8.62
C PRO A 149 8.58 -25.29 -8.28
N LYS A 150 7.89 -26.34 -7.86
CA LYS A 150 8.53 -27.64 -7.61
C LYS A 150 9.15 -28.13 -8.93
N PRO A 151 10.44 -28.51 -8.97
CA PRO A 151 11.05 -29.02 -10.18
C PRO A 151 10.38 -30.32 -10.61
N ALA A 152 10.24 -30.52 -11.93
CA ALA A 152 9.65 -31.73 -12.51
C ALA A 152 10.44 -33.02 -12.18
N SER A 153 11.71 -32.89 -11.76
CA SER A 153 12.51 -34.00 -11.24
C SER A 153 13.12 -33.63 -9.88
N ALA A 154 13.00 -34.53 -8.92
CA ALA A 154 13.45 -34.36 -7.54
C ALA A 154 14.98 -34.26 -7.42
N SER A 155 15.52 -33.05 -7.54
CA SER A 155 16.65 -32.64 -6.72
C SER A 155 16.16 -31.49 -5.83
N THR A 156 16.34 -31.64 -4.53
CA THR A 156 16.04 -30.58 -3.57
C THR A 156 16.92 -29.39 -3.93
N PRO A 157 16.37 -28.22 -4.32
CA PRO A 157 17.20 -27.06 -4.59
C PRO A 157 18.01 -26.73 -3.33
N ASP A 158 19.26 -26.32 -3.50
CA ASP A 158 20.09 -25.82 -2.41
C ASP A 158 19.39 -24.59 -1.81
N ARG A 159 18.79 -24.77 -0.63
CA ARG A 159 18.05 -23.72 0.10
C ARG A 159 18.97 -22.86 0.97
N SER A 160 20.29 -23.07 0.93
CA SER A 160 21.23 -22.42 1.85
C SER A 160 21.56 -20.97 1.51
N LEU A 161 21.22 -20.50 0.31
CA LEU A 161 21.42 -19.11 -0.11
C LEU A 161 20.09 -18.48 -0.50
N SER A 162 19.64 -17.50 0.30
CA SER A 162 18.53 -16.64 -0.09
C SER A 162 18.94 -15.85 -1.34
N PRO A 163 18.18 -15.92 -2.45
CA PRO A 163 18.51 -15.17 -3.67
C PRO A 163 18.52 -13.65 -3.42
N PHE A 164 17.86 -13.20 -2.34
CA PHE A 164 17.78 -11.79 -1.98
C PHE A 164 19.11 -11.19 -1.56
N THR A 165 20.09 -11.97 -1.09
CA THR A 165 21.43 -11.41 -0.77
C THR A 165 22.18 -10.93 -2.01
N SER A 166 21.75 -11.35 -3.21
CA SER A 166 22.32 -10.91 -4.48
C SER A 166 21.54 -9.77 -5.14
N LEU A 167 20.36 -9.44 -4.62
CA LEU A 167 19.56 -8.34 -5.15
C LEU A 167 20.04 -7.02 -4.55
N GLU A 168 20.26 -6.02 -5.40
CA GLU A 168 20.48 -4.66 -4.94
C GLU A 168 19.16 -4.06 -4.41
N HIS A 169 19.28 -3.30 -3.31
CA HIS A 169 18.19 -2.43 -2.85
C HIS A 169 17.91 -1.37 -3.92
N THR A 170 16.64 -1.17 -4.23
CA THR A 170 16.19 -0.14 -5.17
C THR A 170 14.98 0.59 -4.60
N ALA A 171 14.87 1.87 -4.90
CA ALA A 171 13.67 2.69 -4.63
C ALA A 171 12.94 3.09 -5.93
N ASP A 172 13.44 2.60 -7.07
CA ASP A 172 12.86 2.85 -8.39
C ASP A 172 12.64 1.53 -9.15
N SER A 173 11.64 1.54 -10.02
CA SER A 173 11.48 0.53 -11.07
C SER A 173 11.06 1.28 -12.33
N ALA A 174 12.04 1.58 -13.18
CA ALA A 174 11.82 2.37 -14.38
C ALA A 174 10.66 1.84 -15.25
N LEU A 175 9.87 2.77 -15.81
CA LEU A 175 8.88 2.44 -16.83
C LEU A 175 9.61 1.90 -18.05
N ALA A 176 9.43 0.61 -18.29
CA ALA A 176 9.76 -0.01 -19.55
C ALA A 176 8.48 -0.67 -20.06
N TYR A 177 8.18 -0.61 -21.35
CA TYR A 177 7.02 -1.31 -21.89
C TYR A 177 7.44 -2.32 -22.94
N HIS A 178 6.80 -3.49 -22.92
CA HIS A 178 6.98 -4.50 -23.95
C HIS A 178 6.49 -3.98 -25.31
N PRO A 179 7.18 -4.33 -26.41
CA PRO A 179 6.76 -3.94 -27.74
C PRO A 179 5.41 -4.57 -28.11
N GLN A 180 4.73 -3.99 -29.10
CA GLN A 180 3.43 -4.48 -29.57
C GLN A 180 3.45 -5.93 -30.09
N THR A 181 4.64 -6.46 -30.37
CA THR A 181 4.90 -7.82 -30.86
C THR A 181 5.19 -8.84 -29.76
N TYR A 182 5.31 -8.40 -28.50
CA TYR A 182 5.52 -9.28 -27.37
C TYR A 182 4.22 -9.99 -26.98
N THR A 183 4.30 -11.09 -26.23
CA THR A 183 3.10 -11.84 -25.79
C THR A 183 2.19 -11.01 -24.87
N ILE A 184 2.74 -9.98 -24.21
CA ILE A 184 2.03 -8.97 -23.40
C ILE A 184 2.40 -7.54 -23.84
N PRO A 185 1.86 -7.02 -24.96
CA PRO A 185 2.25 -5.72 -25.49
C PRO A 185 1.76 -4.55 -24.60
N GLY A 186 2.54 -3.47 -24.50
CA GLY A 186 2.17 -2.30 -23.69
C GLY A 186 2.23 -2.53 -22.17
N TYR A 187 2.81 -3.64 -21.73
CA TYR A 187 3.01 -3.97 -20.30
C TYR A 187 4.38 -3.55 -19.78
N PRO A 188 4.49 -3.25 -18.47
CA PRO A 188 5.76 -3.12 -17.80
C PRO A 188 6.74 -4.25 -18.15
N ALA A 189 7.80 -3.94 -18.89
CA ALA A 189 8.91 -4.84 -19.18
C ALA A 189 9.87 -4.96 -18.00
N ASN A 190 9.74 -4.10 -16.99
CA ASN A 190 10.44 -4.26 -15.72
C ASN A 190 9.69 -5.27 -14.84
N PRO A 191 10.25 -6.46 -14.58
CA PRO A 191 9.57 -7.51 -13.80
C PRO A 191 9.24 -7.07 -12.38
N ARG A 192 9.97 -6.11 -11.80
CA ARG A 192 9.69 -5.59 -10.45
C ARG A 192 8.30 -4.96 -10.33
N MET A 193 7.80 -4.34 -11.40
CA MET A 193 6.46 -3.74 -11.42
C MET A 193 5.33 -4.77 -11.31
N LEU A 194 5.64 -6.05 -11.49
CA LEU A 194 4.67 -7.15 -11.46
C LEU A 194 4.72 -7.95 -10.15
N LEU A 195 5.68 -7.68 -9.27
CA LEU A 195 5.94 -8.51 -8.09
C LEU A 195 4.80 -8.47 -7.07
N THR A 196 4.19 -7.31 -6.80
CA THR A 196 3.01 -7.25 -5.91
C THR A 196 1.89 -8.14 -6.42
N ARG A 197 1.60 -8.09 -7.73
CA ARG A 197 0.59 -8.96 -8.36
C ARG A 197 0.98 -10.42 -8.26
N LEU A 198 2.24 -10.76 -8.52
CA LEU A 198 2.76 -12.13 -8.38
C LEU A 198 2.61 -12.65 -6.94
N TYR A 199 2.97 -11.86 -5.94
CA TYR A 199 2.92 -12.31 -4.54
C TYR A 199 1.49 -12.42 -4.03
N LEU A 200 0.58 -11.54 -4.46
CA LEU A 200 -0.86 -11.67 -4.21
C LEU A 200 -1.44 -12.91 -4.93
N GLN A 201 -1.00 -13.17 -6.16
CA GLN A 201 -1.39 -14.35 -6.93
C GLN A 201 -0.97 -15.64 -6.23
N LEU A 202 0.26 -15.70 -5.73
CA LEU A 202 0.78 -16.86 -5.02
C LEU A 202 0.23 -16.97 -3.58
N GLY A 203 -0.39 -15.92 -3.05
CA GLY A 203 -0.89 -15.86 -1.68
C GLY A 203 0.24 -15.77 -0.64
N VAL A 204 1.35 -15.11 -0.99
CA VAL A 204 2.61 -15.04 -0.21
C VAL A 204 3.09 -13.61 0.03
N PHE A 205 2.28 -12.59 -0.30
CA PHE A 205 2.67 -11.17 -0.14
C PHE A 205 3.19 -10.85 1.28
N ILE A 206 2.54 -11.38 2.31
CA ILE A 206 2.89 -11.13 3.71
C ILE A 206 4.29 -11.65 4.03
N ASP A 207 4.74 -12.75 3.43
CA ASP A 207 6.07 -13.31 3.66
C ASP A 207 7.16 -12.35 3.17
N TYR A 208 7.01 -11.80 1.97
CA TYR A 208 7.94 -10.79 1.43
C TYR A 208 7.85 -9.48 2.20
N TYR A 209 6.63 -9.06 2.56
CA TYR A 209 6.42 -7.84 3.33
C TYR A 209 7.04 -7.92 4.73
N THR A 210 7.00 -9.07 5.39
CA THR A 210 7.59 -9.26 6.72
C THR A 210 9.04 -9.72 6.69
N GLY A 211 9.52 -10.21 5.54
CA GLY A 211 10.81 -10.88 5.39
C GLY A 211 10.85 -12.30 5.97
N VAL A 212 9.71 -12.86 6.38
CA VAL A 212 9.64 -14.19 6.99
C VAL A 212 9.29 -15.23 5.93
N HIS A 213 10.31 -15.97 5.49
CA HIS A 213 10.18 -16.97 4.43
C HIS A 213 10.46 -18.41 4.89
N GLU A 214 11.07 -18.57 6.06
CA GLU A 214 11.40 -19.88 6.62
C GLU A 214 10.15 -20.61 7.11
N ASP A 215 10.23 -21.94 7.18
CA ASP A 215 9.14 -22.83 7.62
C ASP A 215 7.81 -22.63 6.88
N GLY A 216 7.87 -22.17 5.62
CA GLY A 216 6.69 -21.92 4.78
C GLY A 216 6.08 -20.52 4.92
N GLY A 217 6.69 -19.64 5.72
CA GLY A 217 6.28 -18.25 5.88
C GLY A 217 5.03 -18.06 6.75
N ILE A 218 4.72 -16.80 7.04
CA ILE A 218 3.54 -16.40 7.83
C ILE A 218 2.26 -16.66 7.04
N SER A 219 2.28 -16.48 5.71
CA SER A 219 1.13 -16.66 4.85
C SER A 219 0.56 -18.09 4.89
N CYS A 220 1.40 -19.11 5.08
CA CYS A 220 0.92 -20.50 5.18
C CYS A 220 0.01 -20.69 6.39
N ILE A 221 0.47 -20.30 7.57
CA ILE A 221 -0.25 -20.44 8.84
C ILE A 221 -1.51 -19.55 8.85
N LEU A 222 -1.42 -18.31 8.35
CA LEU A 222 -2.60 -17.43 8.27
C LEU A 222 -3.65 -17.94 7.28
N ARG A 223 -3.23 -18.61 6.19
CA ARG A 223 -4.15 -19.19 5.22
C ARG A 223 -4.97 -20.32 5.82
N GLU A 224 -4.37 -21.16 6.66
CA GLU A 224 -5.09 -22.23 7.38
C GLU A 224 -6.10 -21.66 8.40
N ALA A 225 -5.84 -20.46 8.91
CA ALA A 225 -6.71 -19.76 9.84
C ALA A 225 -7.77 -18.87 9.19
N LEU A 226 -7.90 -18.89 7.85
CA LEU A 226 -8.95 -18.14 7.17
C LEU A 226 -10.35 -18.60 7.64
N PRO A 227 -11.27 -17.66 7.95
CA PRO A 227 -12.62 -18.02 8.39
C PRO A 227 -13.33 -18.91 7.37
N SER A 228 -13.90 -20.03 7.83
CA SER A 228 -14.55 -21.02 6.96
C SER A 228 -15.97 -20.64 6.55
N THR A 229 -16.53 -19.54 7.09
CA THR A 229 -17.95 -19.21 6.95
C THR A 229 -18.25 -18.34 5.73
N SER A 230 -19.24 -18.78 4.95
CA SER A 230 -19.69 -18.15 3.68
C SER A 230 -20.65 -16.97 3.84
N THR A 231 -21.07 -16.63 5.06
CA THR A 231 -22.01 -15.52 5.29
C THR A 231 -21.26 -14.22 5.51
N SER A 232 -21.33 -13.34 4.52
CA SER A 232 -20.83 -11.97 4.65
C SER A 232 -21.63 -11.25 5.74
N PRO A 233 -20.98 -10.66 6.76
CA PRO A 233 -21.66 -9.90 7.80
C PRO A 233 -22.44 -8.73 7.18
N THR A 234 -23.70 -8.58 7.60
CA THR A 234 -24.67 -7.65 6.99
C THR A 234 -24.91 -6.42 7.84
N THR A 235 -24.69 -6.51 9.15
CA THR A 235 -24.81 -5.38 10.07
C THR A 235 -23.44 -4.84 10.49
N LEU A 236 -23.39 -3.57 10.89
CA LEU A 236 -22.15 -2.97 11.39
C LEU A 236 -21.56 -3.75 12.57
N THR A 237 -22.40 -4.20 13.51
CA THR A 237 -21.98 -4.98 14.67
C THR A 237 -21.35 -6.31 14.26
N GLU A 238 -21.92 -7.02 13.29
CA GLU A 238 -21.37 -8.26 12.75
C GLU A 238 -20.01 -8.03 12.07
N GLN A 239 -19.90 -6.94 11.28
CA GLN A 239 -18.65 -6.57 10.61
C GLN A 239 -17.55 -6.25 11.63
N GLU A 240 -17.89 -5.49 12.67
CA GLU A 240 -16.96 -5.14 13.75
C GLU A 240 -16.52 -6.36 14.57
N ALA A 241 -17.41 -7.32 14.79
CA ALA A 241 -17.10 -8.59 15.44
C ALA A 241 -16.16 -9.44 14.56
N ALA A 242 -16.45 -9.56 13.27
CA ALA A 242 -15.60 -10.27 12.32
C ALA A 242 -14.19 -9.64 12.21
N ASP A 243 -14.10 -8.31 12.18
CA ASP A 243 -12.83 -7.58 12.24
C ASP A 243 -12.04 -7.91 13.51
N ALA A 244 -12.71 -7.96 14.67
CA ALA A 244 -12.06 -8.25 15.94
C ALA A 244 -11.57 -9.71 16.02
N GLU A 245 -12.32 -10.66 15.47
CA GLU A 245 -11.90 -12.07 15.38
C GLU A 245 -10.64 -12.20 14.52
N LYS A 246 -10.59 -11.55 13.36
CA LYS A 246 -9.39 -11.49 12.53
C LYS A 246 -8.19 -10.92 13.28
N ASP A 247 -8.38 -9.84 14.03
CA ASP A 247 -7.32 -9.21 14.82
C ASP A 247 -6.78 -10.15 15.91
N VAL A 248 -7.65 -10.94 16.56
CA VAL A 248 -7.24 -11.96 17.54
C VAL A 248 -6.39 -13.04 16.87
N VAL A 249 -6.84 -13.56 15.74
CA VAL A 249 -6.10 -14.58 14.97
C VAL A 249 -4.71 -14.07 14.58
N LEU A 250 -4.63 -12.86 14.02
CA LEU A 250 -3.36 -12.25 13.65
C LEU A 250 -2.44 -12.07 14.87
N ARG A 251 -2.95 -11.63 16.02
CA ARG A 251 -2.14 -11.47 17.24
C ARG A 251 -1.58 -12.79 17.77
N LEU A 252 -2.29 -13.90 17.57
CA LEU A 252 -1.86 -15.23 18.00
C LEU A 252 -0.82 -15.83 17.05
N LEU A 253 -0.97 -15.62 15.74
CA LEU A 253 -0.19 -16.32 14.72
C LEU A 253 0.98 -15.51 14.17
N VAL A 254 0.90 -14.17 14.18
CA VAL A 254 1.99 -13.30 13.74
C VAL A 254 2.92 -13.03 14.92
N PRO A 255 4.26 -13.17 14.77
CA PRO A 255 5.23 -12.81 15.79
C PRO A 255 5.02 -11.37 16.32
N LEU A 256 5.07 -11.19 17.64
CA LEU A 256 4.82 -9.89 18.29
C LEU A 256 5.66 -8.74 17.72
N ALA A 257 6.93 -9.02 17.39
CA ALA A 257 7.85 -8.04 16.81
C ALA A 257 7.37 -7.47 15.45
N LEU A 258 6.51 -8.20 14.74
CA LEU A 258 5.97 -7.80 13.45
C LEU A 258 4.62 -7.10 13.54
N HIS A 259 3.92 -7.14 14.69
CA HIS A 259 2.61 -6.50 14.86
C HIS A 259 2.58 -5.02 14.42
N PRO A 260 3.64 -4.21 14.65
CA PRO A 260 3.68 -2.82 14.19
C PRO A 260 3.68 -2.64 12.66
N LEU A 261 3.94 -3.70 11.87
CA LEU A 261 3.82 -3.67 10.41
C LEU A 261 2.39 -3.85 9.92
N PHE A 262 1.44 -4.19 10.80
CA PHE A 262 0.05 -4.49 10.47
C PHE A 262 -0.84 -3.34 10.97
N PRO A 263 -1.32 -2.44 10.09
CA PRO A 263 -2.20 -1.34 10.46
C PRO A 263 -3.41 -1.76 11.28
N GLN A 264 -4.08 -2.88 10.94
CA GLN A 264 -5.25 -3.33 11.72
C GLN A 264 -4.93 -3.63 13.19
N LEU A 265 -3.69 -4.00 13.52
CA LEU A 265 -3.27 -4.29 14.89
C LEU A 265 -2.78 -3.06 15.66
N SER A 266 -2.56 -1.95 14.96
CA SER A 266 -1.86 -0.75 15.47
C SER A 266 -2.75 0.48 15.64
N VAL A 267 -4.07 0.33 15.40
CA VAL A 267 -5.04 1.42 15.57
C VAL A 267 -5.20 1.81 17.03
N THR A 268 -5.00 3.10 17.32
CA THR A 268 -5.21 3.72 18.64
C THR A 268 -6.02 5.00 18.49
N SER A 269 -6.48 5.58 19.62
CA SER A 269 -7.15 6.89 19.61
C SER A 269 -6.22 8.06 19.25
N ALA A 270 -4.91 7.84 19.18
CA ALA A 270 -3.92 8.81 18.73
C ALA A 270 -3.66 8.75 17.22
N TRP A 271 -4.35 7.87 16.48
CA TRP A 271 -4.25 7.83 15.02
C TRP A 271 -4.78 9.15 14.43
N PRO A 272 -4.13 9.74 13.42
CA PRO A 272 -4.55 11.04 12.89
C PRO A 272 -5.92 10.93 12.20
N PRO A 273 -6.73 12.01 12.17
CA PRO A 273 -7.90 12.08 11.30
C PRO A 273 -7.58 11.52 9.91
N THR A 274 -8.46 10.66 9.39
CA THR A 274 -8.19 9.90 8.16
C THR A 274 -9.30 10.11 7.14
N PHE A 275 -8.92 10.46 5.92
CA PHE A 275 -9.77 10.55 4.74
C PHE A 275 -9.52 9.36 3.83
N PHE A 276 -10.56 8.64 3.47
CA PHE A 276 -10.51 7.52 2.52
C PHE A 276 -11.29 7.85 1.27
N MET A 277 -10.74 7.44 0.13
CA MET A 277 -11.37 7.50 -1.17
C MET A 277 -11.18 6.15 -1.87
N HIS A 278 -12.25 5.43 -2.21
CA HIS A 278 -12.11 4.05 -2.71
C HIS A 278 -13.22 3.68 -3.69
N GLY A 279 -12.89 3.06 -4.83
CA GLY A 279 -13.87 2.52 -5.76
C GLY A 279 -14.56 1.24 -5.25
N THR A 280 -15.88 1.12 -5.41
CA THR A 280 -16.63 -0.05 -4.91
C THR A 280 -16.37 -1.33 -5.70
N HIS A 281 -15.85 -1.21 -6.93
CA HIS A 281 -15.50 -2.33 -7.81
C HIS A 281 -13.99 -2.53 -7.93
N ASP A 282 -13.21 -2.00 -6.99
CA ASP A 282 -11.76 -2.17 -6.99
C ASP A 282 -11.37 -3.67 -6.87
N THR A 283 -10.86 -4.22 -7.97
CA THR A 283 -10.42 -5.61 -8.06
C THR A 283 -8.96 -5.81 -7.69
N ALA A 284 -8.16 -4.74 -7.68
CA ALA A 284 -6.75 -4.79 -7.31
C ALA A 284 -6.56 -4.73 -5.79
N VAL A 285 -7.32 -3.88 -5.11
CA VAL A 285 -7.32 -3.67 -3.66
C VAL A 285 -8.78 -3.57 -3.25
N PRO A 286 -9.37 -4.61 -2.62
CA PRO A 286 -10.80 -4.57 -2.31
C PRO A 286 -11.17 -3.38 -1.42
N VAL A 287 -12.32 -2.75 -1.69
CA VAL A 287 -12.86 -1.63 -0.89
C VAL A 287 -12.97 -1.95 0.61
N GLU A 288 -13.07 -3.24 0.94
CA GLU A 288 -13.11 -3.71 2.32
C GLU A 288 -11.86 -3.32 3.11
N GLU A 289 -10.69 -3.12 2.49
CA GLU A 289 -9.49 -2.59 3.15
C GLU A 289 -9.79 -1.25 3.85
N SER A 290 -10.37 -0.30 3.11
CA SER A 290 -10.72 1.02 3.65
C SER A 290 -11.88 0.96 4.64
N ARG A 291 -12.90 0.13 4.37
CA ARG A 291 -14.03 -0.06 5.29
C ARG A 291 -13.57 -0.64 6.64
N ALA A 292 -12.73 -1.68 6.60
CA ALA A 292 -12.21 -2.37 7.77
C ALA A 292 -11.32 -1.47 8.64
N LEU A 293 -10.48 -0.63 8.03
CA LEU A 293 -9.70 0.36 8.77
C LEU A 293 -10.58 1.47 9.33
N ALA A 294 -11.52 1.98 8.54
CA ALA A 294 -12.46 3.02 8.97
C ALA A 294 -13.27 2.59 10.20
N ARG A 295 -13.78 1.35 10.23
CA ARG A 295 -14.47 0.80 11.41
C ARG A 295 -13.55 0.72 12.63
N ARG A 296 -12.31 0.23 12.48
CA ARG A 296 -11.32 0.17 13.57
C ARG A 296 -11.01 1.57 14.13
N LEU A 297 -10.82 2.55 13.25
CA LEU A 297 -10.54 3.94 13.60
C LEU A 297 -11.72 4.60 14.34
N ARG A 298 -12.94 4.48 13.80
CA ARG A 298 -14.16 5.02 14.42
C ARG A 298 -14.41 4.44 15.81
N ARG A 299 -14.18 3.13 16.01
CA ARG A 299 -14.26 2.48 17.33
C ARG A 299 -13.27 3.04 18.36
N ARG A 300 -12.16 3.65 17.91
CA ARG A 300 -11.19 4.34 18.78
C ARG A 300 -11.45 5.85 18.89
N GLY A 301 -12.58 6.34 18.38
CA GLY A 301 -12.95 7.76 18.42
C GLY A 301 -12.16 8.63 17.45
N VAL A 302 -11.50 8.04 16.44
CA VAL A 302 -10.76 8.79 15.42
C VAL A 302 -11.75 9.32 14.37
N THR A 303 -11.57 10.59 13.97
CA THR A 303 -12.34 11.19 12.87
C THR A 303 -12.03 10.50 11.55
N VAL A 304 -13.08 10.00 10.88
CA VAL A 304 -12.95 9.30 9.60
C VAL A 304 -13.98 9.78 8.59
N GLU A 305 -13.48 10.29 7.46
CA GLU A 305 -14.25 10.58 6.25
C GLU A 305 -13.99 9.43 5.25
N LEU A 306 -15.03 8.74 4.79
CA LEU A 306 -14.93 7.61 3.86
C LEU A 306 -15.84 7.86 2.67
N HIS A 307 -15.22 8.04 1.50
CA HIS A 307 -15.89 8.31 0.25
C HIS A 307 -15.74 7.08 -0.65
N GLU A 308 -16.86 6.41 -0.90
CA GLU A 308 -16.92 5.23 -1.75
C GLU A 308 -17.46 5.63 -3.12
N LEU A 309 -16.71 5.35 -4.18
CA LEU A 309 -17.03 5.72 -5.54
C LEU A 309 -17.73 4.54 -6.20
N GLU A 310 -19.05 4.65 -6.33
CA GLU A 310 -19.88 3.59 -6.89
C GLU A 310 -19.45 3.26 -8.33
N GLY A 311 -19.29 1.97 -8.63
CA GLY A 311 -18.86 1.51 -9.95
C GLY A 311 -17.36 1.67 -10.24
N ALA A 312 -16.63 2.48 -9.48
CA ALA A 312 -15.24 2.80 -9.80
C ALA A 312 -14.29 1.63 -9.51
N GLU A 313 -13.33 1.44 -10.41
CA GLU A 313 -12.25 0.45 -10.33
C GLU A 313 -10.98 1.08 -9.73
N HIS A 314 -9.99 0.27 -9.40
CA HIS A 314 -8.68 0.73 -8.94
C HIS A 314 -8.09 1.80 -9.86
N SER A 315 -7.44 2.81 -9.27
CA SER A 315 -6.77 3.88 -10.02
C SER A 315 -7.73 4.71 -10.89
N PHE A 316 -9.00 4.86 -10.47
CA PHE A 316 -10.02 5.67 -11.17
C PHE A 316 -9.58 7.13 -11.42
N ASP A 317 -8.66 7.64 -10.60
CA ASP A 317 -8.08 8.99 -10.65
C ASP A 317 -6.95 9.14 -11.67
N TYR A 318 -6.63 8.08 -12.41
CA TYR A 318 -5.73 8.11 -13.58
C TYR A 318 -6.48 7.97 -14.91
N GLU A 319 -7.78 7.75 -14.88
CA GLU A 319 -8.61 7.61 -16.08
C GLU A 319 -8.82 8.98 -16.76
N GLU A 320 -9.03 8.98 -18.07
CA GLU A 320 -9.26 10.20 -18.83
C GLU A 320 -10.51 10.95 -18.31
N GLY A 321 -10.37 12.24 -18.03
CA GLY A 321 -11.46 13.07 -17.48
C GLY A 321 -11.69 12.92 -15.97
N ALA A 322 -10.88 12.12 -15.26
CA ALA A 322 -11.02 11.93 -13.81
C ALA A 322 -10.97 13.23 -13.01
N GLU A 323 -10.12 14.19 -13.39
CA GLU A 323 -10.00 15.49 -12.71
C GLU A 323 -11.31 16.28 -12.74
N GLN A 324 -12.02 16.25 -13.87
CA GLN A 324 -13.33 16.89 -13.99
C GLN A 324 -14.42 16.08 -13.28
N ALA A 325 -14.34 14.75 -13.34
CA ALA A 325 -15.32 13.86 -12.74
C ALA A 325 -15.28 13.88 -11.20
N PHE A 326 -14.10 14.08 -10.61
CA PHE A 326 -13.87 14.01 -9.16
C PHE A 326 -13.44 15.35 -8.54
N VAL A 327 -13.65 16.47 -9.23
CA VAL A 327 -13.27 17.81 -8.76
C VAL A 327 -13.82 18.15 -7.38
N ASP A 328 -15.07 17.80 -7.10
CA ASP A 328 -15.73 18.05 -5.82
C ASP A 328 -15.05 17.24 -4.71
N LEU A 329 -14.71 15.99 -4.98
CA LEU A 329 -14.04 15.11 -4.04
C LEU A 329 -12.60 15.57 -3.75
N PHE A 330 -11.87 16.04 -4.76
CA PHE A 330 -10.56 16.65 -4.53
C PHE A 330 -10.66 17.97 -3.74
N THR A 331 -11.76 18.72 -3.90
CA THR A 331 -12.04 19.91 -3.10
C THR A 331 -12.32 19.54 -1.64
N GLU A 332 -13.03 18.43 -1.39
CA GLU A 332 -13.26 17.90 -0.05
C GLU A 332 -11.95 17.44 0.62
N VAL A 333 -11.05 16.78 -0.12
CA VAL A 333 -9.70 16.44 0.36
C VAL A 333 -8.94 17.69 0.77
N GLN A 334 -8.99 18.75 -0.04
CA GLN A 334 -8.36 20.03 0.32
C GLN A 334 -8.97 20.63 1.58
N ALA A 335 -10.30 20.65 1.70
CA ALA A 335 -10.98 21.15 2.89
C ALA A 335 -10.62 20.31 4.13
N PHE A 336 -10.45 19.00 3.97
CA PHE A 336 -9.98 18.11 5.04
C PHE A 336 -8.55 18.45 5.47
N LEU A 337 -7.64 18.68 4.53
CA LEU A 337 -6.28 19.13 4.84
C LEU A 337 -6.28 20.50 5.54
N ASP A 338 -7.05 21.46 5.03
CA ASP A 338 -7.17 22.81 5.61
C ASP A 338 -7.59 22.74 7.09
N ARG A 339 -8.52 21.84 7.45
CA ARG A 339 -8.99 21.64 8.82
C ARG A 339 -7.94 21.04 9.75
N ASN A 340 -7.05 20.18 9.24
CA ASN A 340 -6.17 19.36 10.08
C ASN A 340 -4.70 19.83 10.12
N ILE A 341 -4.21 20.46 9.05
CA ILE A 341 -2.84 20.98 8.97
C ILE A 341 -2.79 22.50 8.72
N GLY A 342 -3.94 23.16 8.51
CA GLY A 342 -4.00 24.60 8.24
C GLY A 342 -3.52 24.97 6.84
N LYS A 343 -3.56 26.27 6.53
CA LYS A 343 -2.98 26.85 5.31
C LYS A 343 -1.64 27.49 5.63
N ALA A 344 -0.71 27.45 4.67
CA ALA A 344 0.45 28.34 4.72
C ALA A 344 -0.06 29.79 4.68
N SER A 345 0.31 30.58 5.70
CA SER A 345 0.01 32.01 5.81
C SER A 345 0.98 32.86 5.02
#